data_AF-A0A903VK45-F1
#
_entry.id   AF-A0A903VK45-F1
#
_cell.length_a   1.000
_cell.length_b   1.000
_cell.length_c   1.000
_cell.angle_alpha   90.00
_cell.angle_beta   90.00
_cell.angle_gamma   90.00
#
_symmetry.space_group_name_H-M   'P 1'
#
loop_
_entity.id
_entity.type
_entity.pdbx_description
1 polymer ?
#
loop_
_entity_poly.entity_id
_entity_poly.type
_entity_poly.pdbx_seq_one_letter_code
_entity_poly.pdbx_strand_id
1 'polypeptide(L)'
;MTRRRYINRLRQIKNMSELASIESIFKLFFYDEALIEYNYNGFCNSRRAKKRAMKNYDIFTSCFLEAWKLHGVDEDAIRLMLCKVVRNVHGRNRFRRFKDRKREQEMSESYAYLEEDYSQ
;
A
#
# COMPACT_ATOMS: atom_id res chain seq x y z
N MET A 1 -8.28 8.40 17.16
CA MET A 1 -9.53 8.13 16.41
C MET A 1 -10.16 6.86 17.00
N THR A 2 -11.47 6.83 17.26
CA THR A 2 -12.13 5.65 17.84
C THR A 2 -12.60 4.67 16.75
N ARG A 3 -12.69 3.36 17.07
CA ARG A 3 -13.20 2.31 16.16
C ARG A 3 -14.50 2.72 15.48
N ARG A 4 -15.47 3.20 16.26
CA ARG A 4 -16.79 3.64 15.75
C ARG A 4 -16.70 4.81 14.78
N ARG A 5 -15.85 5.82 15.05
CA ARG A 5 -15.64 6.94 14.12
C ARG A 5 -15.02 6.48 12.81
N TYR A 6 -14.13 5.51 12.86
CA TYR A 6 -13.52 4.93 11.65
C TYR A 6 -14.56 4.21 10.78
N ILE A 7 -15.34 3.32 11.38
CA ILE A 7 -16.40 2.57 10.69
C ILE A 7 -17.44 3.51 10.08
N ASN A 8 -17.85 4.55 10.80
CA ASN A 8 -18.79 5.54 10.26
C ASN A 8 -18.20 6.30 9.06
N ARG A 9 -16.92 6.67 9.11
CA ARG A 9 -16.27 7.34 7.98
C ARG A 9 -16.17 6.42 6.76
N LEU A 10 -15.83 5.17 6.99
CA LEU A 10 -15.80 4.11 5.99
C LEU A 10 -17.17 3.95 5.29
N ARG A 11 -18.25 3.86 6.06
CA ARG A 11 -19.63 3.82 5.53
C ARG A 11 -19.99 5.04 4.69
N GLN A 12 -19.65 6.24 5.18
CA GLN A 12 -19.88 7.48 4.43
C GLN A 12 -19.23 7.44 3.04
N ILE A 13 -17.97 7.00 2.96
CA ILE A 13 -17.26 6.93 1.68
C ILE A 13 -17.93 5.94 0.72
N LYS A 14 -18.39 4.77 1.21
CA LYS A 14 -19.13 3.82 0.36
C LYS A 14 -20.46 4.38 -0.12
N ASN A 15 -21.19 5.06 0.74
CA ASN A 15 -22.50 5.61 0.39
C ASN A 15 -22.41 6.77 -0.59
N MET A 16 -21.29 7.53 -0.57
CA MET A 16 -21.06 8.63 -1.52
C MET A 16 -20.67 8.16 -2.92
N SER A 17 -20.19 6.91 -3.08
CA SER A 17 -19.83 6.39 -4.38
C SER A 17 -19.96 4.87 -4.40
N GLU A 18 -20.90 4.37 -5.21
CA GLU A 18 -21.06 2.92 -5.39
C GLU A 18 -19.80 2.26 -5.95
N LEU A 19 -19.05 3.00 -6.76
CA LEU A 19 -17.78 2.58 -7.38
C LEU A 19 -16.57 2.72 -6.45
N ALA A 20 -16.74 3.18 -5.21
CA ALA A 20 -15.65 3.25 -4.24
C ALA A 20 -15.13 1.85 -3.92
N SER A 21 -14.06 1.46 -4.62
CA SER A 21 -13.31 0.24 -4.31
C SER A 21 -12.57 0.38 -2.99
N ILE A 22 -12.35 -0.73 -2.29
CA ILE A 22 -11.51 -0.71 -1.09
C ILE A 22 -10.09 -0.25 -1.42
N GLU A 23 -9.58 -0.48 -2.64
CA GLU A 23 -8.28 0.04 -3.07
C GLU A 23 -8.22 1.58 -3.09
N SER A 24 -9.26 2.25 -3.62
CA SER A 24 -9.32 3.72 -3.59
C SER A 24 -9.49 4.24 -2.17
N ILE A 25 -10.23 3.53 -1.32
CA ILE A 25 -10.39 3.86 0.09
C ILE A 25 -9.07 3.71 0.85
N PHE A 26 -8.31 2.65 0.60
CA PHE A 26 -6.99 2.47 1.24
C PHE A 26 -6.06 3.64 0.95
N LYS A 27 -6.07 4.17 -0.29
CA LYS A 27 -5.28 5.36 -0.65
C LYS A 27 -5.73 6.65 0.05
N LEU A 28 -6.98 6.73 0.52
CA LEU A 28 -7.47 7.87 1.29
C LEU A 28 -7.00 7.84 2.74
N PHE A 29 -6.73 6.66 3.30
CA PHE A 29 -6.38 6.49 4.72
C PHE A 29 -4.91 6.18 4.97
N PHE A 30 -4.23 5.59 3.99
CA PHE A 30 -2.88 5.05 4.17
C PHE A 30 -1.97 5.45 3.02
N TYR A 31 -0.82 6.01 3.36
CA TYR A 31 0.29 6.19 2.42
C TYR A 31 0.92 4.85 2.06
N ASP A 32 1.45 4.73 0.85
CA ASP A 32 2.15 3.52 0.39
C ASP A 32 3.31 3.17 1.35
N GLU A 33 4.04 4.18 1.83
CA GLU A 33 5.16 4.08 2.78
C GLU A 33 4.74 3.51 4.14
N ALA A 34 3.50 3.73 4.56
CA ALA A 34 2.97 3.11 5.78
C ALA A 34 2.65 1.62 5.57
N LEU A 35 2.40 1.21 4.33
CA LEU A 35 1.96 -0.15 3.96
C LEU A 35 3.09 -1.03 3.44
N ILE A 36 4.26 -0.48 3.07
CA ILE A 36 5.39 -1.29 2.59
C ILE A 36 5.86 -2.34 3.60
N GLU A 37 5.65 -2.14 4.91
CA GLU A 37 6.03 -3.12 5.93
C GLU A 37 4.92 -4.13 6.26
N TYR A 38 3.81 -4.09 5.53
CA TYR A 38 2.70 -5.01 5.72
C TYR A 38 2.60 -6.03 4.57
N ASN A 39 2.07 -7.20 4.90
CA ASN A 39 1.37 -8.05 3.96
C ASN A 39 0.19 -8.74 4.66
N TYR A 40 -0.57 -9.58 3.98
CA TYR A 40 -1.76 -10.18 4.60
C TYR A 40 -1.41 -11.08 5.80
N ASN A 41 -0.42 -11.96 5.68
CA ASN A 41 -0.13 -13.02 6.65
C ASN A 41 1.03 -12.75 7.63
N GLY A 42 1.84 -11.73 7.39
CA GLY A 42 3.09 -11.42 8.11
C GLY A 42 4.32 -12.22 7.64
N PHE A 43 4.13 -13.27 6.83
CA PHE A 43 5.25 -14.10 6.37
C PHE A 43 6.01 -13.46 5.22
N CYS A 44 7.34 -13.51 5.26
CA CYS A 44 8.21 -13.14 4.16
C CYS A 44 9.32 -14.17 4.01
N ASN A 45 9.64 -14.56 2.78
CA ASN A 45 10.70 -15.53 2.50
C ASN A 45 12.12 -14.96 2.72
N SER A 46 12.24 -13.65 2.93
CA SER A 46 13.51 -13.01 3.25
C SER A 46 13.75 -13.00 4.76
N ARG A 47 14.88 -13.57 5.19
CA ARG A 47 15.34 -13.51 6.60
C ARG A 47 15.52 -12.08 7.12
N ARG A 48 15.68 -11.10 6.24
CA ARG A 48 15.91 -9.69 6.59
C ARG A 48 14.63 -8.85 6.68
N ALA A 49 13.50 -9.32 6.15
CA ALA A 49 12.27 -8.52 6.08
C ALA A 49 11.16 -9.15 6.94
N LYS A 50 10.92 -8.61 8.13
CA LYS A 50 9.75 -8.98 8.93
C LYS A 50 8.56 -8.13 8.50
N LYS A 51 7.56 -8.75 7.85
CA LYS A 51 6.31 -8.06 7.49
C LYS A 51 5.29 -8.19 8.62
N ARG A 52 4.51 -7.14 8.82
CA ARG A 52 3.37 -7.13 9.75
C ARG A 52 2.16 -7.74 9.05
N ALA A 53 1.42 -8.58 9.77
CA ALA A 53 0.25 -9.28 9.25
C ALA A 53 -0.99 -8.38 9.32
N MET A 54 -1.51 -7.92 8.18
CA MET A 54 -2.72 -7.09 8.13
C MET A 54 -3.93 -7.80 8.77
N LYS A 55 -4.01 -9.13 8.66
CA LYS A 55 -5.13 -9.90 9.23
C LYS A 55 -5.28 -9.75 10.74
N ASN A 56 -4.23 -9.31 11.44
CA ASN A 56 -4.22 -9.13 12.89
C ASN A 56 -4.68 -7.73 13.33
N TYR A 57 -5.02 -6.83 12.40
CA TYR A 57 -5.40 -5.45 12.74
C TYR A 57 -6.84 -5.16 12.31
N ASP A 58 -7.67 -4.79 13.28
CA ASP A 58 -9.08 -4.44 13.06
C ASP A 58 -9.30 -3.37 12.00
N ILE A 59 -8.37 -2.41 11.89
CA ILE A 59 -8.43 -1.32 10.92
C ILE A 59 -8.39 -1.81 9.47
N PHE A 60 -7.85 -3.00 9.21
CA PHE A 60 -7.81 -3.60 7.88
C PHE A 60 -8.89 -4.67 7.70
N THR A 61 -9.34 -5.29 8.79
CA THR A 61 -10.26 -6.43 8.75
C THR A 61 -11.65 -6.06 9.28
N SER A 62 -11.88 -6.23 10.57
CA SER A 62 -13.22 -6.19 11.18
C SER A 62 -13.92 -4.84 10.99
N CYS A 63 -13.19 -3.72 10.92
CA CYS A 63 -13.77 -2.42 10.64
C CYS A 63 -14.31 -2.29 9.21
N PHE A 64 -13.60 -2.84 8.21
CA PHE A 64 -14.09 -2.87 6.83
C PHE A 64 -15.23 -3.88 6.68
N LEU A 65 -15.14 -5.05 7.31
CA LEU A 65 -16.23 -6.03 7.28
C LEU A 65 -17.52 -5.40 7.84
N GLU A 66 -17.46 -4.76 9.00
CA GLU A 66 -18.63 -4.14 9.64
C GLU A 66 -19.20 -2.95 8.85
N ALA A 67 -18.35 -2.20 8.14
CA ALA A 67 -18.78 -1.08 7.32
C ALA A 67 -19.41 -1.52 5.99
N TRP A 68 -18.98 -2.65 5.40
CA TRP A 68 -19.46 -3.11 4.09
C TRP A 68 -20.37 -4.34 4.12
N LYS A 69 -20.66 -4.92 5.28
CA LYS A 69 -21.51 -6.11 5.41
C LYS A 69 -22.87 -5.98 4.69
N LEU A 70 -23.50 -4.80 4.77
CA LEU A 70 -24.79 -4.53 4.11
C LEU A 70 -24.69 -4.45 2.58
N HIS A 71 -23.48 -4.35 2.03
CA HIS A 71 -23.20 -4.35 0.60
C HIS A 71 -22.74 -5.73 0.10
N GLY A 72 -22.94 -6.80 0.88
CA GLY A 72 -22.59 -8.16 0.49
C GLY A 72 -21.10 -8.48 0.55
N VAL A 73 -20.29 -7.68 1.27
CA VAL A 73 -18.86 -7.97 1.46
C VAL A 73 -18.68 -8.89 2.67
N ASP A 74 -18.01 -10.01 2.44
CA ASP A 74 -17.64 -11.00 3.46
C ASP A 74 -16.13 -10.96 3.77
N GLU A 75 -15.70 -11.84 4.68
CA GLU A 75 -14.30 -11.92 5.12
C GLU A 75 -13.33 -12.30 3.99
N ASP A 76 -13.76 -13.18 3.08
CA ASP A 76 -12.94 -13.62 1.95
C ASP A 76 -12.74 -12.50 0.94
N ALA A 77 -13.79 -11.72 0.66
CA ALA A 77 -13.69 -10.51 -0.14
C ALA A 77 -12.68 -9.53 0.48
N ILE A 78 -12.77 -9.27 1.80
CA ILE A 78 -11.79 -8.43 2.51
C ILE A 78 -10.37 -8.99 2.34
N ARG A 79 -10.16 -10.29 2.58
CA ARG A 79 -8.85 -10.94 2.42
C ARG A 79 -8.28 -10.76 1.02
N LEU A 80 -9.07 -11.03 -0.02
CA LEU A 80 -8.64 -10.90 -1.41
C LEU A 80 -8.28 -9.45 -1.74
N MET A 81 -9.06 -8.50 -1.24
CA MET A 81 -8.79 -7.07 -1.41
C MET A 81 -7.51 -6.63 -0.70
N LEU A 82 -7.27 -7.06 0.54
CA LEU A 82 -6.02 -6.77 1.26
C LEU A 82 -4.81 -7.33 0.50
N CYS A 83 -4.92 -8.56 -0.01
CA CYS A 83 -3.88 -9.16 -0.87
C CYS A 83 -3.59 -8.30 -2.11
N LYS A 84 -4.64 -7.78 -2.77
CA LYS A 84 -4.52 -6.91 -3.94
C LYS A 84 -3.87 -5.57 -3.59
N VAL A 85 -4.33 -4.90 -2.53
CA VAL A 85 -3.78 -3.62 -2.07
C VAL A 85 -2.28 -3.74 -1.80
N VAL A 86 -1.88 -4.74 -1.01
CA VAL A 86 -0.48 -5.01 -0.66
C VAL A 86 0.36 -5.26 -1.93
N ARG A 87 -0.16 -6.07 -2.87
CA ARG A 87 0.52 -6.33 -4.14
C ARG A 87 0.77 -5.04 -4.93
N ASN A 88 -0.23 -4.16 -4.99
CA ASN A 88 -0.17 -2.90 -5.72
C ASN A 88 0.80 -1.91 -5.07
N VAL A 89 0.77 -1.78 -3.74
CA VAL A 89 1.73 -0.97 -2.96
C VAL A 89 3.16 -1.44 -3.25
N HIS A 90 3.42 -2.75 -3.15
CA HIS A 90 4.76 -3.29 -3.41
C HIS A 90 5.18 -3.10 -4.88
N GLY A 91 4.25 -3.24 -5.82
CA GLY A 91 4.49 -2.96 -7.24
C GLY A 91 4.93 -1.51 -7.47
N ARG A 92 4.18 -0.55 -6.91
CA ARG A 92 4.51 0.89 -6.99
C ARG A 92 5.84 1.20 -6.35
N ASN A 93 6.13 0.64 -5.17
CA ASN A 93 7.42 0.83 -4.49
C ASN A 93 8.59 0.27 -5.30
N ARG A 94 8.45 -0.93 -5.87
CA ARG A 94 9.49 -1.51 -6.76
C ARG A 94 9.75 -0.63 -7.98
N PHE A 95 8.68 -0.15 -8.61
CA PHE A 95 8.78 0.74 -9.76
C PHE A 95 9.44 2.07 -9.42
N ARG A 96 9.08 2.68 -8.28
CA ARG A 96 9.72 3.91 -7.79
C ARG A 96 11.22 3.72 -7.59
N ARG A 97 11.61 2.69 -6.83
CA ARG A 97 13.03 2.35 -6.62
C ARG A 97 13.79 2.08 -7.92
N PHE A 98 13.13 1.49 -8.91
CA PHE A 98 13.73 1.30 -10.23
C PHE A 98 14.00 2.64 -10.93
N LYS A 99 13.00 3.55 -10.94
CA LYS A 99 13.17 4.90 -11.51
C LYS A 99 14.21 5.73 -10.78
N ASP A 100 14.34 5.56 -9.48
CA ASP A 100 15.31 6.31 -8.68
C ASP A 100 16.74 5.84 -9.00
N ARG A 101 16.98 4.52 -9.01
CA ARG A 101 18.27 3.94 -9.45
C ARG A 101 18.65 4.34 -10.87
N LYS A 102 17.69 4.38 -11.80
CA LYS A 102 17.96 4.81 -13.19
C LYS A 102 18.43 6.27 -13.23
N ARG A 103 17.78 7.15 -12.46
CA ARG A 103 18.17 8.57 -12.36
C ARG A 103 19.53 8.76 -11.69
N GLU A 104 19.82 7.97 -10.66
CA GLU A 104 21.14 7.96 -10.01
C GLU A 104 22.25 7.53 -10.97
N GLN A 105 22.01 6.53 -11.83
CA GLN A 105 22.94 6.08 -12.86
C GLN A 105 23.18 7.16 -13.92
N GLU A 106 22.11 7.71 -14.50
CA GLU A 106 22.19 8.80 -15.50
C GLU A 106 22.96 10.02 -14.95
N MET A 107 22.72 10.35 -13.68
CA MET A 107 23.41 11.44 -13.00
C MET A 107 24.89 11.13 -12.77
N SER A 108 25.21 9.91 -12.29
CA SER A 108 26.59 9.48 -12.09
C SER A 108 27.39 9.45 -13.39
N GLU A 109 26.79 8.98 -14.48
CA GLU A 109 27.39 8.97 -15.81
C GLU A 109 27.67 10.41 -16.27
N SER A 110 26.69 11.31 -16.14
CA SER A 110 26.87 12.74 -16.49
C SER A 110 28.01 13.40 -15.71
N TYR A 111 28.19 13.09 -14.42
CA TYR A 111 29.30 13.64 -13.64
C TYR A 111 30.65 13.08 -14.06
N ALA A 112 30.72 11.78 -14.41
CA ALA A 112 31.95 11.17 -14.92
C ALA A 112 32.42 11.83 -16.23
N TYR A 113 31.50 12.10 -17.17
CA TYR A 113 31.83 12.81 -18.41
C TYR A 113 32.36 14.23 -18.16
N LEU A 114 31.82 14.96 -17.17
CA LEU A 114 32.32 16.29 -16.85
C LEU A 114 33.72 16.24 -16.25
N GLU A 115 34.03 15.31 -15.34
CA GLU A 115 35.38 15.17 -14.77
C GLU A 115 36.44 14.82 -15.82
N GLU A 116 36.08 14.02 -16.83
CA GLU A 116 36.97 13.68 -17.95
C GLU A 116 37.28 14.91 -18.85
N ASP A 117 36.30 15.78 -19.10
CA ASP A 117 36.48 17.00 -19.91
C ASP A 117 37.29 18.10 -19.18
N TYR A 118 37.22 18.20 -17.85
CA TYR A 118 38.00 19.18 -17.07
C TYR A 118 39.45 18.73 -16.78
N SER A 119 39.78 17.47 -17.08
CA SER A 119 41.12 16.89 -16.83
C SER A 119 42.02 16.86 -18.08
N GLN A 120 41.53 17.38 -19.22
CA GLN A 120 42.30 17.62 -20.45
C GLN A 120 42.70 19.10 -20.57
#